data_AF-V4SF91-F1
#
_entry.id   AF-V4SF91-F1
#
_cell.length_a   1.000
_cell.length_b   1.000
_cell.length_c   1.000
_cell.angle_alpha   90.00
_cell.angle_beta   90.00
_cell.angle_gamma   90.00
#
_symmetry.space_group_name_H-M   'P 1'
#
loop_
_entity.id
_entity.type
_entity.pdbx_description
1 polymer ?
#
loop_
_entity_poly.entity_id
_entity_poly.type
_entity_poly.pdbx_seq_one_letter_code
_entity_poly.pdbx_strand_id
1 'polypeptide(L)'
;MESESELVPFPLLPTPIETNYRACTIPYRFPTDNPKKPTRTEIAWLDLFLNSIPSFKKRAESDPTVPDAHVRAEKFAQRYSEILEDMKKDPETHGGPPDCILLCRLREQVLRELGFRDIFKKVKDEENAKAISLFGDVVRLNDVIEDEGKRVESLIRGIFAGNIFDLGSAQLAEVFSKDGMSFLASCQNLVPRPWVIDDLETFKVKWSKKAWKKAVIFVDNSGADIILGILPFARELLRRGTQVILAANDLPSINDVTYPELIEIMSKLKDEKGQLMGVDTSKLLIANSGNDLPVRNGSAAFYFLKSLHQ
;
A
#
# COMPACT_ATOMS: atom_id res chain seq x y z
N MET A 1 10.11 -7.09 22.40
CA MET A 1 8.98 -7.99 22.71
C MET A 1 8.05 -7.90 21.52
N GLU A 2 8.12 -8.87 20.62
CA GLU A 2 7.12 -9.04 19.56
C GLU A 2 5.77 -9.24 20.25
N SER A 3 4.74 -8.49 19.86
CA SER A 3 3.41 -8.73 20.42
C SER A 3 2.90 -10.06 19.87
N GLU A 4 2.92 -11.11 20.70
CA GLU A 4 2.33 -12.43 20.46
C GLU A 4 0.79 -12.39 20.39
N SER A 5 0.21 -11.43 19.69
CA SER A 5 -1.23 -11.42 19.46
C SER A 5 -1.53 -12.13 18.15
N GLU A 6 -2.22 -13.26 18.27
CA GLU A 6 -2.71 -14.09 17.18
C GLU A 6 -3.51 -13.26 16.15
N LEU A 7 -3.08 -13.32 14.88
CA LEU A 7 -3.77 -12.64 13.78
C LEU A 7 -5.16 -13.27 13.59
N VAL A 8 -6.21 -12.45 13.60
CA VAL A 8 -7.57 -12.91 13.30
C VAL A 8 -7.99 -12.55 11.86
N PRO A 9 -8.95 -13.29 11.27
CA PRO A 9 -9.50 -12.92 9.98
C PRO A 9 -10.23 -11.58 9.99
N PHE A 10 -10.25 -10.91 8.83
CA PHE A 10 -11.06 -9.71 8.64
C PHE A 10 -12.55 -10.06 8.78
N PRO A 11 -13.34 -9.31 9.56
CA PRO A 11 -14.66 -9.72 10.04
C PRO A 11 -15.74 -9.53 8.96
N LEU A 12 -15.40 -8.83 7.87
CA LEU A 12 -16.26 -8.67 6.70
C LEU A 12 -15.98 -9.72 5.62
N LEU A 13 -15.06 -10.66 5.87
CA LEU A 13 -14.89 -11.81 4.99
C LEU A 13 -16.08 -12.77 5.14
N PRO A 14 -16.66 -13.25 4.03
CA PRO A 14 -17.69 -14.27 4.07
C PRO A 14 -17.18 -15.56 4.72
N THR A 15 -17.93 -16.08 5.69
CA THR A 15 -17.66 -17.37 6.32
C THR A 15 -18.40 -18.50 5.59
N PRO A 16 -17.82 -19.71 5.45
CA PRO A 16 -16.48 -20.11 5.89
C PRO A 16 -15.38 -19.52 4.99
N ILE A 17 -14.30 -19.02 5.59
CA ILE A 17 -13.24 -18.29 4.87
C ILE A 17 -12.46 -19.24 3.96
N GLU A 18 -12.25 -20.46 4.42
CA GLU A 18 -11.44 -21.51 3.77
C GLU A 18 -11.94 -21.84 2.36
N THR A 19 -13.24 -21.66 2.11
CA THR A 19 -13.85 -21.95 0.79
C THR A 19 -14.21 -20.71 -0.01
N ASN A 20 -14.29 -19.54 0.63
CA ASN A 20 -14.81 -18.31 0.01
C ASN A 20 -13.76 -17.22 -0.19
N TYR A 21 -12.58 -17.34 0.43
CA TYR A 21 -11.54 -16.33 0.35
C TYR A 21 -10.22 -16.91 -0.15
N ARG A 22 -9.65 -16.27 -1.16
CA ARG A 22 -8.28 -16.46 -1.62
C ARG A 22 -7.65 -15.09 -1.77
N ALA A 23 -6.54 -14.85 -1.08
CA ALA A 23 -5.86 -13.56 -1.10
C ALA A 23 -5.22 -13.26 -2.47
N CYS A 24 -4.52 -14.25 -3.05
CA CYS A 24 -3.89 -14.11 -4.36
C CYS A 24 -4.93 -14.16 -5.49
N THR A 25 -5.20 -13.00 -6.11
CA THR A 25 -6.16 -12.83 -7.20
C THR A 25 -5.79 -13.62 -8.46
N ILE A 26 -4.51 -13.63 -8.83
CA ILE A 26 -4.03 -14.26 -10.06
C ILE A 26 -3.51 -15.66 -9.72
N PRO A 27 -4.16 -16.73 -10.20
CA PRO A 27 -3.65 -18.08 -10.01
C PRO A 27 -2.41 -18.30 -10.88
N TYR A 28 -1.29 -18.68 -10.25
CA TYR A 28 -0.09 -19.03 -11.02
C TYR A 28 -0.14 -20.48 -11.49
N ARG A 29 -0.89 -21.33 -10.79
CA ARG A 29 -0.98 -22.77 -10.99
C ARG A 29 -2.40 -23.28 -10.73
N PHE A 30 -2.76 -24.32 -11.46
CA PHE A 30 -3.94 -25.16 -11.24
C PHE A 30 -3.55 -26.57 -10.80
N PRO A 31 -4.44 -27.32 -10.12
CA PRO A 31 -4.16 -28.69 -9.68
C PRO A 31 -3.82 -29.68 -10.80
N THR A 32 -4.18 -29.36 -12.04
CA THR A 32 -3.90 -30.17 -13.24
C THR A 32 -2.51 -29.94 -13.82
N ASP A 33 -1.79 -28.90 -13.38
CA ASP A 33 -0.45 -28.60 -13.89
C ASP A 33 0.59 -29.57 -13.34
N ASN A 34 1.67 -29.81 -14.10
CA ASN A 34 2.76 -30.67 -13.64
C ASN A 34 3.47 -30.04 -12.42
N PRO A 35 3.47 -30.66 -11.24
CA PRO A 35 4.05 -30.07 -10.02
C PRO A 35 5.57 -29.90 -10.10
N LYS A 36 6.25 -30.70 -10.93
CA LYS A 36 7.72 -30.67 -11.06
C LYS A 36 8.24 -29.67 -12.11
N LYS A 37 7.36 -28.86 -12.71
CA LYS A 37 7.75 -27.87 -13.73
C LYS A 37 7.04 -26.56 -13.45
N PRO A 38 7.73 -25.42 -13.54
CA PRO A 38 7.07 -24.14 -13.38
C PRO A 38 6.09 -23.90 -14.53
N THR A 39 4.95 -23.28 -14.22
CA THR A 39 4.00 -22.82 -15.23
C THR A 39 4.52 -21.56 -15.92
N ARG A 40 3.91 -21.19 -17.05
CA ARG A 40 4.23 -19.92 -17.72
C ARG A 40 3.96 -18.70 -16.81
N THR A 41 2.91 -18.77 -16.01
CA THR A 41 2.55 -17.67 -15.09
C THR A 41 3.56 -17.59 -13.95
N GLU A 42 3.97 -18.71 -13.35
CA GLU A 42 5.03 -18.72 -12.33
C GLU A 42 6.32 -18.11 -12.88
N ILE A 43 6.76 -18.51 -14.07
CA ILE A 43 7.96 -17.94 -14.71
C ILE A 43 7.82 -16.43 -14.89
N ALA A 44 6.69 -15.95 -15.44
CA ALA A 44 6.48 -14.53 -15.68
C ALA A 44 6.53 -13.68 -14.38
N TRP A 45 5.97 -14.20 -13.30
CA TRP A 45 6.02 -13.53 -11.99
C TRP A 45 7.41 -13.64 -11.35
N LEU A 46 8.08 -14.78 -11.42
CA LEU A 46 9.47 -14.92 -10.96
C LEU A 46 10.40 -13.94 -11.70
N ASP A 47 10.24 -13.79 -13.01
CA ASP A 47 10.96 -12.81 -13.82
C ASP A 47 10.64 -11.37 -13.40
N LEU A 48 9.39 -11.05 -13.09
CA LEU A 48 9.00 -9.74 -12.57
C LEU A 48 9.75 -9.41 -11.27
N PHE A 49 9.80 -10.36 -10.32
CA PHE A 49 10.51 -10.17 -9.05
C PHE A 49 12.03 -10.11 -9.24
N LEU A 50 12.62 -10.93 -10.12
CA LEU A 50 14.03 -10.84 -10.48
C LEU A 50 14.39 -9.46 -11.04
N ASN A 51 13.54 -8.91 -11.92
CA ASN A 51 13.74 -7.59 -12.51
C ASN A 51 13.63 -6.45 -11.49
N SER A 52 13.04 -6.69 -10.32
CA SER A 52 12.98 -5.69 -9.24
C SER A 52 14.29 -5.59 -8.45
N ILE A 53 15.12 -6.64 -8.45
CA ILE A 53 16.33 -6.75 -7.60
C ILE A 53 17.28 -5.56 -7.75
N PRO A 54 17.61 -5.06 -8.95
CA PRO A 54 18.52 -3.93 -9.09
C PRO A 54 18.02 -2.67 -8.36
N SER A 55 16.71 -2.39 -8.40
CA SER A 55 16.12 -1.23 -7.71
C SER A 55 16.24 -1.36 -6.19
N PHE A 56 15.87 -2.54 -5.64
CA PHE A 56 15.99 -2.81 -4.20
C PHE A 56 17.45 -2.79 -3.75
N LYS A 57 18.37 -3.37 -4.52
CA LYS A 57 19.81 -3.32 -4.25
C LYS A 57 20.30 -1.87 -4.18
N LYS A 58 19.93 -1.03 -5.14
CA LYS A 58 20.31 0.40 -5.17
C LYS A 58 19.77 1.20 -3.98
N ARG A 59 18.58 0.85 -3.49
CA ARG A 59 18.05 1.45 -2.25
C ARG A 59 18.80 0.94 -1.03
N ALA A 60 19.01 -0.36 -0.93
CA ALA A 60 19.72 -1.00 0.17
C ALA A 60 21.18 -0.52 0.29
N GLU A 61 21.92 -0.37 -0.81
CA GLU A 61 23.33 0.07 -0.80
C GLU A 61 23.51 1.51 -0.30
N SER A 62 22.45 2.33 -0.41
CA SER A 62 22.44 3.73 0.00
C SER A 62 21.81 3.96 1.37
N ASP A 63 21.43 2.89 2.09
CA ASP A 63 20.88 2.97 3.44
C ASP A 63 21.99 3.35 4.45
N PRO A 64 21.98 4.57 5.02
CA PRO A 64 23.03 5.03 5.91
C PRO A 64 22.94 4.41 7.31
N THR A 65 21.85 3.71 7.62
CA THR A 65 21.62 3.13 8.95
C THR A 65 22.25 1.75 9.12
N VAL A 66 22.70 1.15 8.02
CA VAL A 66 23.26 -0.21 7.99
C VAL A 66 24.77 -0.17 7.72
N PRO A 67 25.62 -0.69 8.64
CA PRO A 67 27.05 -0.82 8.39
C PRO A 67 27.34 -1.74 7.21
N ASP A 68 28.28 -1.33 6.35
CA ASP A 68 28.64 -2.03 5.12
C ASP A 68 27.43 -2.31 4.19
N ALA A 69 26.50 -1.35 4.12
CA ALA A 69 25.27 -1.45 3.33
C ALA A 69 25.50 -1.96 1.90
N HIS A 70 26.51 -1.46 1.19
CA HIS A 70 26.87 -1.92 -0.15
C HIS A 70 27.17 -3.43 -0.23
N VAL A 71 27.94 -3.99 0.72
CA VAL A 71 28.24 -5.43 0.77
C VAL A 71 26.98 -6.24 1.10
N ARG A 72 26.16 -5.75 2.03
CA ARG A 72 24.91 -6.44 2.41
C ARG A 72 23.88 -6.38 1.28
N ALA A 73 23.82 -5.29 0.53
CA ALA A 73 22.95 -5.15 -0.64
C ALA A 73 23.35 -6.11 -1.77
N GLU A 74 24.65 -6.33 -2.00
CA GLU A 74 25.13 -7.36 -2.92
C GLU A 74 24.69 -8.76 -2.46
N LYS A 75 24.83 -9.07 -1.17
CA LYS A 75 24.36 -10.33 -0.59
C LYS A 75 22.84 -10.50 -0.73
N PHE A 76 22.07 -9.42 -0.59
CA PHE A 76 20.62 -9.45 -0.84
C PHE A 76 20.34 -9.84 -2.29
N ALA A 77 20.96 -9.15 -3.24
CA ALA A 77 20.75 -9.40 -4.66
C ALA A 77 21.12 -10.83 -5.04
N GLN A 78 22.25 -11.33 -4.53
CA GLN A 78 22.67 -12.71 -4.74
C GLN A 78 21.66 -13.70 -4.14
N ARG A 79 21.40 -13.64 -2.83
CA ARG A 79 20.55 -14.61 -2.13
C ARG A 79 19.13 -14.65 -2.69
N TYR A 80 18.55 -13.49 -2.96
CA TYR A 80 17.18 -13.44 -3.47
C TYR A 80 17.10 -13.90 -4.94
N SER A 81 18.12 -13.61 -5.76
CA SER A 81 18.20 -14.17 -7.12
C SER A 81 18.30 -15.70 -7.10
N GLU A 82 19.14 -16.26 -6.23
CA GLU A 82 19.29 -17.72 -6.07
C GLU A 82 17.97 -18.38 -5.70
N ILE A 83 17.22 -17.82 -4.74
CA ILE A 83 15.89 -18.31 -4.34
C ILE A 83 14.93 -18.33 -5.54
N LEU A 84 14.86 -17.25 -6.32
CA LEU A 84 13.94 -17.15 -7.46
C LEU A 84 14.34 -18.10 -8.60
N GLU A 85 15.64 -18.26 -8.87
CA GLU A 85 16.14 -19.20 -9.88
C GLU A 85 15.98 -20.67 -9.45
N ASP A 86 16.04 -20.98 -8.16
CA ASP A 86 15.72 -22.31 -7.64
C ASP A 86 14.24 -22.64 -7.85
N MET A 87 13.33 -21.69 -7.60
CA MET A 87 11.89 -21.87 -7.88
C MET A 87 11.60 -22.08 -9.37
N LYS A 88 12.40 -21.50 -10.29
CA LYS A 88 12.30 -21.78 -11.72
C LYS A 88 12.73 -23.20 -12.08
N LYS A 89 13.60 -23.83 -11.29
CA LYS A 89 14.04 -25.22 -11.50
C LYS A 89 13.06 -26.20 -10.86
N ASP A 90 12.60 -25.88 -9.66
CA ASP A 90 11.69 -26.70 -8.87
C ASP A 90 10.72 -25.81 -8.06
N PRO A 91 9.44 -25.73 -8.47
CA PRO A 91 8.44 -24.87 -7.84
C PRO A 91 8.20 -25.17 -6.35
N GLU A 92 8.48 -26.38 -5.87
CA GLU A 92 8.25 -26.78 -4.47
C GLU A 92 9.36 -26.29 -3.52
N THR A 93 10.42 -25.69 -4.05
CA THR A 93 11.51 -25.13 -3.23
C THR A 93 11.07 -23.88 -2.46
N HIS A 94 11.77 -23.59 -1.36
CA HIS A 94 11.58 -22.37 -0.57
C HIS A 94 10.12 -22.12 -0.12
N GLY A 95 9.34 -23.20 0.07
CA GLY A 95 7.96 -23.16 0.52
C GLY A 95 6.92 -22.92 -0.59
N GLY A 96 7.28 -23.12 -1.86
CA GLY A 96 6.36 -23.01 -2.99
C GLY A 96 5.36 -24.18 -3.12
N PRO A 97 4.56 -24.23 -4.20
CA PRO A 97 4.60 -23.40 -5.40
C PRO A 97 4.43 -21.89 -5.15
N PRO A 98 5.10 -21.02 -5.93
CA PRO A 98 5.09 -19.59 -5.64
C PRO A 98 3.73 -18.95 -5.87
N ASP A 99 3.43 -17.97 -5.03
CA ASP A 99 2.40 -16.95 -5.26
C ASP A 99 2.95 -15.56 -4.90
N CYS A 100 2.19 -14.50 -5.18
CA CYS A 100 2.66 -13.12 -4.93
C CYS A 100 3.05 -12.89 -3.46
N ILE A 101 2.30 -13.48 -2.52
CA ILE A 101 2.54 -13.34 -1.08
C ILE A 101 3.88 -13.98 -0.71
N LEU A 102 4.16 -15.20 -1.18
CA LEU A 102 5.40 -15.89 -0.91
C LEU A 102 6.60 -15.13 -1.49
N LEU A 103 6.50 -14.66 -2.74
CA LEU A 103 7.58 -13.91 -3.40
C LEU A 103 7.89 -12.61 -2.66
N CYS A 104 6.86 -11.84 -2.28
CA CYS A 104 7.04 -10.65 -1.43
C CYS A 104 7.68 -11.01 -0.08
N ARG A 105 7.21 -12.07 0.59
CA ARG A 105 7.71 -12.48 1.89
C ARG A 105 9.19 -12.85 1.86
N LEU A 106 9.61 -13.64 0.87
CA LEU A 106 11.00 -14.05 0.71
C LEU A 106 11.91 -12.83 0.49
N ARG A 107 11.47 -11.85 -0.31
CA ARG A 107 12.23 -10.59 -0.50
C ARG A 107 12.46 -9.87 0.83
N GLU A 108 11.39 -9.65 1.59
CA GLU A 108 11.46 -8.94 2.87
C GLU A 108 12.28 -9.71 3.91
N GLN A 109 12.16 -11.05 3.95
CA GLN A 109 12.97 -11.90 4.83
C GLN A 109 14.47 -11.75 4.55
N VAL A 110 14.90 -11.84 3.29
CA VAL A 110 16.32 -11.71 2.94
C VAL A 110 16.86 -10.33 3.34
N LEU A 111 16.11 -9.25 3.08
CA LEU A 111 16.50 -7.90 3.51
C LEU A 111 16.65 -7.81 5.03
N ARG A 112 15.65 -8.29 5.78
CA ARG A 112 15.60 -8.21 7.25
C ARG A 112 16.68 -9.04 7.92
N GLU A 113 16.96 -10.23 7.42
CA GLU A 113 18.06 -11.09 7.89
C GLU A 113 19.43 -10.46 7.67
N LEU A 114 19.60 -9.71 6.58
CA LEU A 114 20.82 -8.96 6.29
C LEU A 114 20.92 -7.66 7.08
N GLY A 115 19.95 -7.36 7.95
CA GLY A 115 19.97 -6.24 8.88
C GLY A 115 19.32 -4.97 8.35
N PHE A 116 18.74 -4.99 7.15
CA PHE A 116 17.94 -3.87 6.65
C PHE A 116 16.60 -3.82 7.40
N ARG A 117 16.16 -2.61 7.74
CA ARG A 117 14.87 -2.39 8.41
C ARG A 117 13.90 -1.65 7.51
N ASP A 118 14.36 -0.59 6.85
CA ASP A 118 13.56 0.20 5.93
C ASP A 118 14.46 0.92 4.92
N ILE A 119 14.77 0.24 3.82
CA ILE A 119 15.63 0.79 2.75
C ILE A 119 14.96 1.95 1.98
N PHE A 120 13.67 2.21 2.23
CA PHE A 120 12.90 3.28 1.61
C PHE A 120 12.65 4.45 2.56
N LYS A 121 13.10 4.39 3.83
CA LYS A 121 12.78 5.39 4.85
C LYS A 121 13.08 6.82 4.40
N LYS A 122 14.30 7.05 3.89
CA LYS A 122 14.72 8.38 3.45
C LYS A 122 13.80 8.95 2.37
N VAL A 123 13.47 8.16 1.35
CA VAL A 123 12.60 8.62 0.26
C VAL A 123 11.15 8.80 0.73
N LYS A 124 10.65 7.94 1.62
CA LYS A 124 9.35 8.14 2.27
C LYS A 124 9.29 9.47 3.00
N ASP A 125 10.31 9.80 3.80
CA ASP A 125 10.34 11.05 4.56
C ASP A 125 10.40 12.29 3.65
N GLU A 126 11.20 12.25 2.58
CA GLU A 126 11.29 13.31 1.58
C GLU A 126 9.93 13.52 0.87
N GLU A 127 9.28 12.44 0.43
CA GLU A 127 7.97 12.52 -0.24
C GLU A 127 6.85 12.93 0.72
N ASN A 128 6.88 12.47 1.97
CA ASN A 128 5.96 12.91 3.01
C ASN A 128 6.08 14.42 3.27
N ALA A 129 7.30 14.94 3.39
CA ALA A 129 7.53 16.37 3.61
C ALA A 129 7.00 17.22 2.44
N LYS A 130 7.28 16.80 1.20
CA LYS A 130 6.75 17.47 -0.01
C LYS A 130 5.21 17.43 -0.01
N ALA A 131 4.61 16.27 0.21
CA ALA A 131 3.17 16.11 0.19
C ALA A 131 2.47 16.92 1.31
N ILE A 132 3.03 16.97 2.52
CA ILE A 132 2.50 17.79 3.63
C ILE A 132 2.44 19.27 3.21
N SER A 133 3.46 19.78 2.52
CA SER A 133 3.49 21.18 2.09
C SER A 133 2.36 21.53 1.10
N LEU A 134 1.86 20.54 0.33
CA LEU A 134 0.79 20.70 -0.67
C LEU A 134 -0.60 20.38 -0.12
N PHE A 135 -0.71 19.77 1.07
CA PHE A 135 -1.97 19.25 1.59
C PHE A 135 -3.09 20.29 1.65
N GLY A 136 -2.78 21.49 2.17
CA GLY A 136 -3.75 22.56 2.32
C GLY A 136 -4.32 23.04 0.99
N ASP A 137 -3.49 23.14 -0.06
CA ASP A 137 -3.91 23.55 -1.40
C ASP A 137 -4.81 22.49 -2.05
N VAL A 138 -4.42 21.21 -1.97
CA VAL A 138 -5.21 20.09 -2.52
C VAL A 138 -6.58 20.02 -1.84
N VAL A 139 -6.64 20.21 -0.53
CA VAL A 139 -7.92 20.24 0.20
C VAL A 139 -8.79 21.41 -0.26
N ARG A 140 -8.23 22.63 -0.37
CA ARG A 140 -8.97 23.82 -0.82
C ARG A 140 -9.53 23.65 -2.23
N LEU A 141 -8.75 23.06 -3.15
CA LEU A 141 -9.18 22.79 -4.52
C LEU A 141 -10.38 21.85 -4.60
N ASN A 142 -10.49 20.89 -3.68
CA ASN A 142 -11.68 20.02 -3.61
C ASN A 142 -12.85 20.70 -2.89
N ASP A 143 -12.58 21.51 -1.86
CA ASP A 143 -13.62 22.20 -1.09
C ASP A 143 -14.41 23.23 -1.92
N VAL A 144 -13.80 23.86 -2.93
CA VAL A 144 -14.49 24.80 -3.84
C VAL A 144 -15.45 24.13 -4.82
N ILE A 145 -15.38 22.82 -5.01
CA ILE A 145 -16.29 22.10 -5.91
C ILE A 145 -17.64 21.94 -5.21
N GLU A 146 -18.64 22.72 -5.57
CA GLU A 146 -19.96 22.71 -4.89
C GLU A 146 -20.73 21.39 -5.09
N ASP A 147 -20.71 20.86 -6.32
CA ASP A 147 -21.39 19.61 -6.66
C ASP A 147 -20.72 18.41 -5.99
N GLU A 148 -21.45 17.73 -5.09
CA GLU A 148 -20.91 16.61 -4.32
C GLU A 148 -20.42 15.44 -5.20
N GLY A 149 -21.10 15.20 -6.32
CA GLY A 149 -20.76 14.13 -7.26
C GLY A 149 -19.44 14.40 -7.98
N LYS A 150 -19.21 15.63 -8.41
CA LYS A 150 -17.94 16.09 -8.99
C LYS A 150 -16.84 16.14 -7.94
N ARG A 151 -17.15 16.54 -6.71
CA ARG A 151 -16.18 16.57 -5.62
C ARG A 151 -15.65 15.18 -5.30
N VAL A 152 -16.54 14.19 -5.14
CA VAL A 152 -16.10 12.82 -4.85
C VAL A 152 -15.36 12.20 -6.02
N GLU A 153 -15.74 12.51 -7.27
CA GLU A 153 -14.98 12.10 -8.45
C GLU A 153 -13.56 12.71 -8.46
N SER A 154 -13.42 13.99 -8.12
CA SER A 154 -12.13 14.66 -7.99
C SER A 154 -11.25 14.00 -6.92
N LEU A 155 -11.83 13.68 -5.76
CA LEU A 155 -11.12 12.97 -4.68
C LEU A 155 -10.66 11.57 -5.11
N ILE A 156 -11.51 10.81 -5.83
CA ILE A 156 -11.16 9.48 -6.35
C ILE A 156 -10.03 9.56 -7.38
N ARG A 157 -10.05 10.57 -8.26
CA ARG A 157 -8.93 10.87 -9.15
C ARG A 157 -7.66 11.22 -8.38
N GLY A 158 -7.78 11.95 -7.28
CA GLY A 158 -6.68 12.23 -6.36
C GLY A 158 -6.06 10.97 -5.76
N ILE A 159 -6.86 9.98 -5.38
CA ILE A 159 -6.38 8.67 -4.91
C ILE A 159 -5.58 7.97 -6.02
N PHE A 160 -6.11 7.89 -7.24
CA PHE A 160 -5.38 7.28 -8.36
C PHE A 160 -4.08 8.02 -8.68
N ALA A 161 -4.10 9.35 -8.71
CA ALA A 161 -2.92 10.15 -8.98
C ALA A 161 -1.84 10.01 -7.91
N GLY A 162 -2.25 9.94 -6.64
CA GLY A 162 -1.34 9.69 -5.52
C GLY A 162 -0.70 8.31 -5.60
N ASN A 163 -1.49 7.28 -5.92
CA ASN A 163 -1.00 5.90 -6.00
C ASN A 163 -0.13 5.60 -7.23
N ILE A 164 -0.08 6.49 -8.24
CA ILE A 164 0.86 6.35 -9.36
C ILE A 164 2.31 6.52 -8.88
N PHE A 165 2.54 7.23 -7.77
CA PHE A 165 3.87 7.39 -7.15
C PHE A 165 4.27 6.14 -6.34
N ASP A 166 4.30 4.99 -7.01
CA ASP A 166 4.72 3.69 -6.45
C ASP A 166 6.21 3.43 -6.76
N LEU A 167 7.03 3.35 -5.70
CA LEU A 167 8.47 3.09 -5.80
C LEU A 167 8.81 1.59 -5.86
N GLY A 168 7.81 0.72 -5.76
CA GLY A 168 7.91 -0.74 -5.89
C GLY A 168 8.01 -1.25 -7.32
N SER A 169 7.67 -0.42 -8.32
CA SER A 169 7.80 -0.73 -9.75
C SER A 169 9.01 -0.01 -10.37
N ALA A 170 9.98 -0.79 -10.87
CA ALA A 170 11.17 -0.25 -11.52
C ALA A 170 10.85 0.63 -12.74
N GLN A 171 9.78 0.32 -13.48
CA GLN A 171 9.36 1.10 -14.66
C GLN A 171 8.76 2.47 -14.30
N LEU A 172 8.01 2.57 -13.20
CA LEU A 172 7.40 3.84 -12.80
C LEU A 172 8.48 4.77 -12.20
N ALA A 173 9.37 4.25 -11.36
CA ALA A 173 10.44 5.03 -10.74
C ALA A 173 11.35 5.76 -11.75
N GLU A 174 11.65 5.15 -12.90
CA GLU A 174 12.50 5.77 -13.94
C GLU A 174 11.81 6.93 -14.69
N VAL A 175 10.52 6.78 -15.01
CA VAL A 175 9.73 7.80 -15.72
C VAL A 175 9.57 9.05 -14.86
N PHE A 176 9.37 8.88 -13.54
CA PHE A 176 9.17 10.02 -12.63
C PHE A 176 10.45 10.81 -12.32
N SER A 177 11.62 10.16 -12.34
CA SER A 177 12.90 10.84 -12.08
C SER A 177 13.27 11.90 -13.12
N LYS A 178 12.63 11.86 -14.31
CA LYS A 178 12.96 12.74 -15.44
C LYS A 178 12.06 13.97 -15.56
N ASP A 179 10.77 13.87 -15.21
CA ASP A 179 9.78 14.87 -15.64
C ASP A 179 9.21 15.78 -14.53
N GLY A 180 9.53 15.57 -13.25
CA GLY A 180 9.17 16.51 -12.18
C GLY A 180 7.67 16.87 -12.10
N MET A 181 6.80 15.93 -12.49
CA MET A 181 5.36 16.17 -12.60
C MET A 181 4.72 16.44 -11.23
N SER A 182 3.89 17.49 -11.15
CA SER A 182 3.15 17.83 -9.93
C SER A 182 1.96 16.89 -9.73
N PHE A 183 1.59 16.61 -8.48
CA PHE A 183 0.42 15.80 -8.13
C PHE A 183 -0.85 16.25 -8.88
N LEU A 184 -1.07 17.55 -9.01
CA LEU A 184 -2.22 18.12 -9.72
C LEU A 184 -2.19 17.82 -11.22
N ALA A 185 -1.01 17.82 -11.85
CA ALA A 185 -0.86 17.43 -13.24
C ALA A 185 -1.15 15.92 -13.41
N SER A 186 -0.71 15.08 -12.47
CA SER A 186 -1.04 13.65 -12.47
C SER A 186 -2.55 13.40 -12.39
N CYS A 187 -3.30 14.17 -11.59
CA CYS A 187 -4.76 14.10 -11.53
C CYS A 187 -5.44 14.36 -12.89
N GLN A 188 -4.86 15.23 -13.72
CA GLN A 188 -5.39 15.61 -15.03
C GLN A 188 -5.01 14.62 -16.14
N ASN A 189 -3.87 13.95 -16.00
CA ASN A 189 -3.31 13.04 -17.01
C ASN A 189 -3.61 11.56 -16.75
N LEU A 190 -4.57 11.26 -15.87
CA LEU A 190 -5.07 9.89 -15.72
C LEU A 190 -5.65 9.37 -17.04
N VAL A 191 -5.53 8.06 -17.26
CA VAL A 191 -6.15 7.39 -18.41
C VAL A 191 -7.64 7.77 -18.48
N PRO A 192 -8.15 8.16 -19.67
CA PRO A 192 -9.53 8.57 -19.82
C PRO A 192 -10.49 7.41 -19.50
N ARG A 193 -11.68 7.76 -18.99
CA ARG A 193 -12.75 6.81 -18.72
C ARG A 193 -13.37 6.29 -20.04
N PRO A 194 -13.95 5.07 -20.07
CA PRO A 194 -14.11 4.16 -18.94
C PRO A 194 -12.78 3.49 -18.54
N TRP A 195 -12.55 3.34 -17.24
CA TRP A 195 -11.43 2.54 -16.74
C TRP A 195 -11.69 1.04 -16.96
N VAL A 196 -10.64 0.22 -16.83
CA VAL A 196 -10.71 -1.24 -17.03
C VAL A 196 -11.81 -1.88 -16.18
N ILE A 197 -12.00 -1.38 -14.96
CA ILE A 197 -13.16 -1.63 -14.10
C ILE A 197 -13.61 -0.26 -13.60
N ASP A 198 -14.82 0.16 -13.95
CA ASP A 198 -15.32 1.50 -13.69
C ASP A 198 -16.71 1.47 -13.03
N ASP A 199 -16.71 1.38 -11.70
CA ASP A 199 -17.92 1.43 -10.86
C ASP A 199 -18.17 2.82 -10.26
N LEU A 200 -17.51 3.86 -10.78
CA LEU A 200 -17.55 5.19 -10.19
C LEU A 200 -18.97 5.79 -10.17
N GLU A 201 -19.77 5.58 -11.23
CA GLU A 201 -21.15 6.08 -11.23
C GLU A 201 -22.02 5.35 -10.21
N THR A 202 -21.85 4.02 -10.08
CA THR A 202 -22.52 3.23 -9.03
C THR A 202 -22.13 3.73 -7.63
N PHE A 203 -20.85 4.04 -7.43
CA PHE A 203 -20.35 4.61 -6.18
C PHE A 203 -20.96 5.99 -5.89
N LYS A 204 -20.99 6.90 -6.88
CA LYS A 204 -21.58 8.25 -6.76
C LYS A 204 -23.06 8.22 -6.41
N VAL A 205 -23.83 7.29 -6.99
CA VAL A 205 -25.25 7.09 -6.65
C VAL A 205 -25.44 6.64 -5.20
N LYS A 206 -24.56 5.77 -4.68
CA LYS A 206 -24.61 5.36 -3.26
C LYS A 206 -24.18 6.50 -2.33
N TRP A 207 -23.12 7.20 -2.72
CA TRP A 207 -22.55 8.34 -1.99
C TRP A 207 -23.58 9.44 -1.74
N SER A 208 -24.37 9.81 -2.75
CA SER A 208 -25.37 10.88 -2.65
C SER A 208 -26.61 10.49 -1.83
N LYS A 209 -26.99 9.22 -1.81
CA LYS A 209 -28.21 8.75 -1.13
C LYS A 209 -28.08 8.70 0.39
N LYS A 210 -26.92 8.29 0.91
CA LYS A 210 -26.73 8.13 2.37
C LYS A 210 -25.25 8.16 2.74
N ALA A 211 -24.94 8.84 3.84
CA ALA A 211 -23.63 8.73 4.47
C ALA A 211 -23.44 7.34 5.11
N TRP A 212 -22.34 6.68 4.80
CA TRP A 212 -21.91 5.49 5.53
C TRP A 212 -21.61 5.82 6.99
N LYS A 213 -21.79 4.86 7.89
CA LYS A 213 -21.57 5.08 9.32
C LYS A 213 -20.12 4.81 9.73
N LYS A 214 -19.51 3.77 9.14
CA LYS A 214 -18.13 3.37 9.38
C LYS A 214 -17.47 3.01 8.05
N ALA A 215 -16.24 3.46 7.84
CA ALA A 215 -15.39 3.13 6.70
C ALA A 215 -14.04 2.63 7.21
N VAL A 216 -13.56 1.52 6.65
CA VAL A 216 -12.20 1.01 6.87
C VAL A 216 -11.46 1.18 5.55
N ILE A 217 -10.34 1.86 5.58
CA ILE A 217 -9.49 2.12 4.41
C ILE A 217 -8.13 1.48 4.70
N PHE A 218 -7.78 0.53 3.84
CA PHE A 218 -6.45 -0.03 3.81
C PHE A 218 -5.53 0.87 3.02
N VAL A 219 -4.59 1.50 3.71
CA VAL A 219 -3.68 2.48 3.08
C VAL A 219 -2.47 1.77 2.49
N ASP A 220 -1.89 2.39 1.47
CA ASP A 220 -0.81 1.80 0.67
C ASP A 220 0.46 2.66 0.84
N ASN A 221 0.75 3.55 -0.10
CA ASN A 221 2.03 4.24 -0.20
C ASN A 221 2.14 5.48 0.71
N SER A 222 3.37 5.78 1.15
CA SER A 222 3.73 7.07 1.73
C SER A 222 3.69 8.21 0.69
N GLY A 223 3.85 9.45 1.14
CA GLY A 223 3.91 10.61 0.28
C GLY A 223 2.56 11.01 -0.28
N ALA A 224 2.51 11.27 -1.59
CA ALA A 224 1.32 11.82 -2.25
C ALA A 224 0.09 10.91 -2.16
N ASP A 225 0.25 9.59 -2.14
CA ASP A 225 -0.86 8.64 -2.00
C ASP A 225 -1.63 8.87 -0.69
N ILE A 226 -0.99 8.57 0.45
CA ILE A 226 -1.62 8.76 1.76
C ILE A 226 -1.99 10.22 2.01
N ILE A 227 -1.09 11.18 1.78
CA ILE A 227 -1.30 12.58 2.21
C ILE A 227 -2.21 13.36 1.25
N LEU A 228 -2.09 13.21 -0.07
CA LEU A 228 -2.84 14.02 -1.05
C LEU A 228 -4.00 13.28 -1.70
N GLY A 229 -4.01 11.94 -1.68
CA GLY A 229 -5.11 11.11 -2.15
C GLY A 229 -6.05 10.69 -1.03
N ILE A 230 -5.55 9.83 -0.13
CA ILE A 230 -6.36 9.17 0.90
C ILE A 230 -6.85 10.14 1.97
N LEU A 231 -5.98 10.99 2.54
CA LEU A 231 -6.37 11.87 3.64
C LEU A 231 -7.45 12.91 3.24
N PRO A 232 -7.41 13.55 2.06
CA PRO A 232 -8.50 14.41 1.60
C PRO A 232 -9.82 13.63 1.42
N PHE A 233 -9.77 12.39 0.93
CA PHE A 233 -10.96 11.54 0.82
C PHE A 233 -11.51 11.12 2.20
N ALA A 234 -10.64 10.72 3.13
CA ALA A 234 -10.99 10.41 4.51
C ALA A 234 -11.58 11.64 5.23
N ARG A 235 -11.02 12.83 4.99
CA ARG A 235 -11.56 14.11 5.48
C ARG A 235 -12.97 14.34 4.96
N GLU A 236 -13.25 14.04 3.69
CA GLU A 236 -14.60 14.18 3.14
C GLU A 236 -15.59 13.21 3.79
N LEU A 237 -15.18 11.96 4.04
CA LEU A 237 -15.99 10.99 4.79
C LEU A 237 -16.32 11.50 6.20
N LEU A 238 -15.34 12.06 6.92
CA LEU A 238 -15.53 12.68 8.24
C LEU A 238 -16.49 13.87 8.17
N ARG A 239 -16.33 14.75 7.17
CA ARG A 239 -17.23 15.89 6.94
C ARG A 239 -18.68 15.46 6.72
N ARG A 240 -18.90 14.28 6.14
CA ARG A 240 -20.21 13.63 5.95
C ARG A 240 -20.70 12.85 7.18
N GLY A 241 -19.94 12.86 8.28
CA GLY A 241 -20.30 12.22 9.55
C GLY A 241 -19.92 10.73 9.66
N THR A 242 -19.12 10.21 8.72
CA THR A 242 -18.63 8.82 8.72
C THR A 242 -17.49 8.67 9.73
N GLN A 243 -17.46 7.58 10.50
CA GLN A 243 -16.27 7.19 11.24
C GLN A 243 -15.29 6.50 10.29
N VAL A 244 -14.02 6.91 10.30
CA VAL A 244 -13.00 6.42 9.36
C VAL A 244 -11.90 5.72 10.14
N ILE A 245 -11.50 4.54 9.67
CA ILE A 245 -10.37 3.77 10.20
C ILE A 245 -9.35 3.63 9.07
N LEU A 246 -8.14 4.14 9.27
CA LEU A 246 -7.01 3.95 8.35
C LEU A 246 -6.15 2.81 8.88
N ALA A 247 -6.12 1.69 8.16
CA ALA A 247 -5.35 0.50 8.52
C ALA A 247 -4.04 0.48 7.74
N ALA A 248 -2.92 0.66 8.45
CA ALA A 248 -1.56 0.74 7.90
C ALA A 248 -0.72 -0.48 8.28
N ASN A 249 0.39 -0.70 7.59
CA ASN A 249 1.31 -1.82 7.87
C ASN A 249 1.95 -1.69 9.26
N ASP A 250 2.27 -2.81 9.88
CA ASP A 250 3.05 -2.85 11.12
C ASP A 250 4.53 -2.58 10.82
N LEU A 251 5.07 -3.30 9.84
CA LEU A 251 6.46 -3.21 9.43
C LEU A 251 6.61 -2.59 8.05
N PRO A 252 7.74 -1.92 7.79
CA PRO A 252 8.07 -1.42 6.47
C PRO A 252 8.09 -2.54 5.42
N SER A 253 7.52 -2.22 4.26
CA SER A 253 7.57 -3.00 3.04
C SER A 253 7.50 -2.02 1.89
N ILE A 254 8.55 -1.98 1.06
CA ILE A 254 8.71 -0.96 0.00
C ILE A 254 8.48 0.46 0.56
N ASN A 255 7.67 1.28 -0.09
CA ASN A 255 7.33 2.64 0.32
C ASN A 255 5.95 2.73 0.99
N ASP A 256 5.37 1.61 1.40
CA ASP A 256 4.12 1.56 2.16
C ASP A 256 4.24 2.40 3.44
N VAL A 257 3.18 3.10 3.79
CA VAL A 257 3.08 3.82 5.06
C VAL A 257 2.83 2.84 6.21
N THR A 258 3.64 2.94 7.26
CA THR A 258 3.45 2.14 8.47
C THR A 258 2.54 2.83 9.48
N TYR A 259 2.01 2.08 10.45
CA TYR A 259 1.19 2.59 11.54
C TYR A 259 1.89 3.72 12.33
N PRO A 260 3.15 3.58 12.78
CA PRO A 260 3.85 4.66 13.47
C PRO A 260 4.03 5.90 12.58
N GLU A 261 4.38 5.72 11.31
CA GLU A 261 4.59 6.82 10.37
C GLU A 261 3.28 7.58 10.09
N LEU A 262 2.15 6.88 9.99
CA LEU A 262 0.85 7.50 9.79
C LEU A 262 0.41 8.32 11.01
N ILE A 263 0.73 7.86 12.23
CA ILE A 263 0.52 8.63 13.46
C ILE A 263 1.34 9.94 13.40
N GLU A 264 2.60 9.87 13.00
CA GLU A 264 3.47 11.05 12.85
C GLU A 264 2.96 12.02 11.78
N ILE A 265 2.57 11.52 10.60
CA ILE A 265 1.99 12.33 9.52
C ILE A 265 0.74 13.06 10.04
N MET A 266 -0.16 12.34 10.71
CA MET A 266 -1.37 12.94 11.26
C MET A 266 -1.07 14.00 12.33
N SER A 267 -0.03 13.81 13.14
CA SER A 267 0.35 14.82 14.14
C SER A 267 0.83 16.13 13.51
N LYS A 268 1.44 16.06 12.32
CA LYS A 268 1.91 17.23 11.56
C LYS A 268 0.78 17.95 10.82
N LEU A 269 -0.28 17.24 10.44
CA LEU A 269 -1.38 17.79 9.64
C LEU A 269 -2.55 18.32 10.48
N LYS A 270 -2.73 17.82 11.71
CA LYS A 270 -3.77 18.31 12.61
C LYS A 270 -3.42 19.70 13.14
N ASP A 271 -4.43 20.56 13.24
CA ASP A 271 -4.29 21.84 13.94
C ASP A 271 -4.38 21.67 15.47
N GLU A 272 -4.25 22.77 16.20
CA GLU A 272 -4.31 22.81 17.67
C GLU A 272 -5.65 22.29 18.24
N LYS A 273 -6.72 22.30 17.44
CA LYS A 273 -8.05 21.78 17.81
C LYS A 273 -8.22 20.31 17.41
N GLY A 274 -7.17 19.67 16.89
CA GLY A 274 -7.23 18.31 16.40
C GLY A 274 -8.02 18.16 15.10
N GLN A 275 -8.16 19.23 14.31
CA GLN A 275 -8.91 19.21 13.05
C GLN A 275 -7.97 19.05 11.85
N LEU A 276 -8.46 18.44 10.78
CA LEU A 276 -7.83 18.47 9.46
C LEU A 276 -8.51 19.53 8.61
N MET A 277 -7.87 20.69 8.47
CA MET A 277 -8.39 21.79 7.64
C MET A 277 -9.85 22.12 7.99
N GLY A 278 -10.14 22.33 9.27
CA GLY A 278 -11.48 22.67 9.78
C GLY A 278 -12.45 21.50 9.96
N VAL A 279 -12.03 20.25 9.68
CA VAL A 279 -12.86 19.05 9.90
C VAL A 279 -12.38 18.30 11.13
N ASP A 280 -13.30 18.06 12.08
CA ASP A 280 -13.02 17.31 13.30
C ASP A 280 -12.55 15.87 13.02
N THR A 281 -11.50 15.44 13.72
CA THR A 281 -10.90 14.10 13.55
C THR A 281 -11.19 13.15 14.69
N SER A 282 -12.11 13.47 15.61
CA SER A 282 -12.48 12.59 16.73
C SER A 282 -12.95 11.21 16.29
N LYS A 283 -13.52 11.11 15.09
CA LYS A 283 -13.98 9.86 14.45
C LYS A 283 -12.98 9.25 13.47
N LEU A 284 -11.75 9.76 13.42
CA LEU A 284 -10.66 9.19 12.62
C LEU A 284 -9.76 8.34 13.53
N LEU A 285 -9.71 7.05 13.25
CA LEU A 285 -8.86 6.09 13.95
C LEU A 285 -7.75 5.63 13.02
N ILE A 286 -6.53 5.53 13.54
CA ILE A 286 -5.43 4.85 12.85
C ILE A 286 -5.26 3.50 13.52
N ALA A 287 -5.20 2.44 12.72
CA ALA A 287 -5.09 1.06 13.19
C ALA A 287 -3.85 0.39 12.59
N ASN A 288 -3.17 -0.39 13.43
CA ASN A 288 -2.14 -1.30 12.96
C ASN A 288 -2.81 -2.56 12.39
N SER A 289 -2.56 -2.85 11.12
CA SER A 289 -3.05 -4.07 10.49
C SER A 289 -2.30 -5.31 10.96
N GLY A 290 -1.04 -5.20 11.38
CA GLY A 290 -0.19 -6.37 11.60
C GLY A 290 0.42 -6.92 10.31
N ASN A 291 0.19 -6.26 9.17
CA ASN A 291 0.75 -6.63 7.89
C ASN A 291 2.17 -6.10 7.72
N ASP A 292 3.02 -6.84 7.02
CA ASP A 292 4.43 -6.54 6.82
C ASP A 292 4.88 -6.72 5.36
N LEU A 293 3.93 -6.73 4.41
CA LEU A 293 4.11 -6.99 2.99
C LEU A 293 3.37 -5.96 2.12
N PRO A 294 3.70 -5.78 0.83
CA PRO A 294 2.97 -4.84 -0.05
C PRO A 294 1.66 -5.45 -0.59
N VAL A 295 1.31 -6.63 -0.09
CA VAL A 295 0.08 -7.37 -0.37
C VAL A 295 -0.48 -7.84 0.96
N ARG A 296 -1.80 -8.02 1.05
CA ARG A 296 -2.47 -8.42 2.30
C ARG A 296 -3.19 -9.75 2.15
N ASN A 297 -3.07 -10.59 3.18
CA ASN A 297 -3.88 -11.78 3.34
C ASN A 297 -4.99 -11.55 4.38
N GLY A 298 -6.21 -11.28 3.93
CA GLY A 298 -7.37 -10.97 4.78
C GLY A 298 -7.75 -12.07 5.78
N SER A 299 -7.30 -13.31 5.60
CA SER A 299 -7.56 -14.40 6.56
C SER A 299 -6.68 -14.36 7.81
N ALA A 300 -5.60 -13.58 7.81
CA ALA A 300 -4.67 -13.43 8.93
C ALA A 300 -4.23 -11.97 9.02
N ALA A 301 -5.15 -11.08 9.40
CA ALA A 301 -4.99 -9.68 9.00
C ALA A 301 -5.16 -8.63 10.09
N PHE A 302 -5.53 -8.93 11.35
CA PHE A 302 -5.78 -7.84 12.30
C PHE A 302 -5.47 -8.13 13.77
N TYR A 303 -4.76 -7.20 14.40
CA TYR A 303 -4.73 -6.99 15.86
C TYR A 303 -6.05 -6.36 16.40
N PHE A 304 -6.83 -5.74 15.53
CA PHE A 304 -7.72 -4.63 15.90
C PHE A 304 -9.15 -5.01 16.36
N LEU A 305 -9.64 -6.23 16.15
CA LEU A 305 -11.10 -6.43 16.10
C LEU A 305 -11.81 -6.79 17.40
N LYS A 306 -11.11 -6.96 18.52
CA LYS A 306 -11.79 -7.06 19.82
C LYS A 306 -12.45 -5.75 20.28
N SER A 307 -12.07 -4.58 19.73
CA SER A 307 -12.55 -3.27 20.21
C SER A 307 -13.65 -2.61 19.36
N LEU A 308 -13.95 -3.11 18.15
CA LEU A 308 -14.99 -2.54 17.27
C LEU A 308 -16.43 -2.93 17.65
N HIS A 309 -16.58 -3.83 18.64
CA HIS A 309 -17.86 -4.26 19.21
C HIS A 309 -18.24 -3.55 20.52
N GLN A 310 -17.45 -2.57 20.96
CA GLN A 310 -17.85 -1.61 22.01
C GLN A 310 -18.13 -0.24 21.37
#